data_AF-A0A0D5C4T0-F1
#
_entry.id   AF-A0A0D5C4T0-F1
#
_cell.length_a   1.000
_cell.length_b   1.000
_cell.length_c   1.000
_cell.angle_alpha   90.00
_cell.angle_beta   90.00
_cell.angle_gamma   90.00
#
_symmetry.space_group_name_H-M   'P 1'
#
loop_
_entity.id
_entity.type
_entity.pdbx_description
1 polymer ?
#
loop_
_entity_poly.entity_id
_entity_poly.type
_entity_poly.pdbx_seq_one_letter_code
_entity_poly.pdbx_strand_id
1 'polypeptide(L)' 'MGKRLTIVLDDEIVKKLRVIQAKKISKSANSVSFSNVINTELKRLLK' A
#
# COMPACT_ATOMS: atom_id res chain seq x y z
N MET A 1 10.85 1.97 11.41
CA MET A 1 11.78 0.88 11.02
C MET A 1 10.96 -0.21 10.31
N GLY A 2 11.31 -0.55 9.07
CA GLY A 2 10.63 -1.63 8.32
C GLY A 2 11.52 -2.87 8.25
N LYS A 3 10.94 -4.06 8.41
CA LYS A 3 11.61 -5.32 8.08
C LYS A 3 11.28 -5.70 6.63
N ARG A 4 12.25 -6.24 5.88
CA ARG A 4 11.99 -6.78 4.55
C ARG A 4 11.34 -8.16 4.71
N LEU A 5 10.21 -8.36 4.05
CA LEU A 5 9.44 -9.60 4.07
C LEU A 5 8.86 -9.82 2.68
N THR A 6 8.91 -11.06 2.19
CA THR A 6 8.20 -11.49 1.00
C THR A 6 6.86 -12.08 1.43
N ILE A 7 5.77 -11.57 0.86
CA ILE A 7 4.41 -12.08 1.09
C ILE A 7 3.75 -12.34 -0.26
N VAL A 8 2.92 -13.36 -0.32
CA VAL A 8 2.01 -13.59 -1.47
C VAL A 8 0.69 -12.90 -1.13
N LEU A 9 0.16 -12.13 -2.07
CA LEU A 9 -1.13 -11.45 -1.96
C LEU A 9 -2.00 -11.89 -3.12
N ASP A 10 -3.31 -12.03 -2.88
CA ASP A 10 -4.26 -12.32 -3.94
C ASP A 10 -4.27 -11.19 -4.99
N ASP A 11 -4.40 -11.55 -6.25
CA ASP A 11 -4.40 -10.61 -7.38
C ASP A 11 -5.45 -9.50 -7.24
N GLU A 12 -6.63 -9.83 -6.71
CA GLU A 12 -7.69 -8.85 -6.47
C GLU A 12 -7.29 -7.80 -5.43
N ILE A 13 -6.59 -8.22 -4.37
CA ILE A 13 -6.09 -7.34 -3.32
C ILE A 13 -4.99 -6.44 -3.90
N VAL A 14 -4.08 -7.00 -4.70
CA VAL A 14 -3.01 -6.24 -5.37
C VAL A 14 -3.61 -5.16 -6.27
N LYS A 15 -4.62 -5.48 -7.10
CA LYS A 15 -5.31 -4.50 -7.96
C LYS A 15 -5.91 -3.36 -7.14
N LYS A 16 -6.62 -3.66 -6.05
CA LYS A 16 -7.21 -2.65 -5.17
C LYS A 16 -6.14 -1.74 -4.54
N LEU A 17 -5.05 -2.32 -4.04
CA LEU A 17 -3.94 -1.57 -3.44
C LEU A 17 -3.24 -0.66 -4.47
N ARG A 18 -3.10 -1.09 -5.73
CA ARG A 18 -2.55 -0.27 -6.82
C ARG A 18 -3.44 0.91 -7.17
N VAL A 19 -4.76 0.73 -7.19
CA VAL A 19 -5.71 1.83 -7.37
C VAL A 19 -5.61 2.85 -6.23
N ILE A 20 -5.48 2.37 -4.99
CA ILE A 20 -5.26 3.25 -3.83
C ILE A 20 -3.93 4.00 -3.96
N GLN A 21 -2.86 3.33 -4.40
CA GLN A 21 -1.57 3.96 -4.66
C GLN A 21 -1.70 5.10 -5.69
N ALA A 22 -2.35 4.85 -6.83
CA ALA A 22 -2.57 5.85 -7.87
C ALA A 22 -3.35 7.07 -7.34
N LYS A 23 -4.43 6.83 -6.58
CA LYS A 23 -5.22 7.89 -5.92
C LYS A 23 -4.41 8.70 -4.90
N LYS A 24 -3.46 8.07 -4.20
CA LYS A 24 -2.59 8.78 -3.25
C LYS A 24 -1.55 9.61 -3.99
N ILE A 25 -0.95 9.08 -5.06
CA ILE A 25 -0.01 9.83 -5.93
C ILE A 25 -0.70 11.05 -6.54
N SER A 26 -1.93 10.91 -7.05
CA SER A 26 -2.64 12.05 -7.66
C SER A 26 -3.00 13.16 -6.66
N LYS A 27 -3.06 12.85 -5.36
CA LYS A 27 -3.41 13.80 -4.30
C LYS A 27 -2.18 14.34 -3.54
N SER A 28 -1.00 13.80 -3.79
CA SER A 28 0.23 14.07 -3.04
C SER A 28 1.34 14.51 -3.98
N ALA A 29 2.03 15.61 -3.67
CA ALA A 29 3.26 16.00 -4.37
C ALA A 29 4.43 15.02 -4.11
N ASN A 30 4.29 14.13 -3.12
CA ASN A 30 5.32 13.18 -2.72
C ASN A 30 5.13 11.80 -3.36
N SER A 31 6.24 11.10 -3.62
CA SER A 31 6.24 9.73 -4.11
C SER A 31 5.64 8.76 -3.07
N VAL A 32 4.64 8.00 -3.49
CA VAL A 32 3.98 7.00 -2.63
C VAL A 32 4.39 5.60 -3.08
N SER A 33 5.20 4.92 -2.25
CA SER A 33 5.62 3.55 -2.53
C SER A 33 4.52 2.53 -2.22
N PHE A 34 4.52 1.42 -2.95
CA PHE A 34 3.54 0.35 -2.76
C PHE A 34 3.60 -0.23 -1.34
N SER A 35 4.81 -0.45 -0.80
CA SER A 35 5.00 -0.89 0.59
C SER A 35 4.43 0.10 1.61
N ASN A 36 4.49 1.41 1.35
CA ASN A 36 3.86 2.40 2.23
C ASN A 36 2.33 2.28 2.21
N VAL A 37 1.74 2.05 1.02
CA VAL A 37 0.29 1.83 0.89
C VAL A 37 -0.13 0.60 1.70
N ILE A 38 0.53 -0.55 1.50
CA ILE A 38 0.23 -1.78 2.24
C ILE A 38 0.27 -1.54 3.75
N ASN A 39 1.37 -0.98 4.25
CA ASN A 39 1.54 -0.74 5.69
C ASN A 39 0.49 0.24 6.23
N THR A 40 0.10 1.25 5.46
CA THR A 40 -0.95 2.21 5.87
C THR A 40 -2.31 1.54 5.97
N GLU A 41 -2.68 0.73 4.97
CA GLU A 41 -3.98 0.04 4.97
C GLU A 41 -4.03 -1.03 6.07
N LEU A 42 -2.94 -1.77 6.30
CA LEU A 42 -2.85 -2.75 7.39
C LEU A 42 -2.95 -2.08 8.77
N LYS A 43 -2.24 -0.97 8.99
CA LYS A 43 -2.33 -0.19 10.24
C LYS A 43 -3.73 0.34 10.53
N ARG A 44 -4.53 0.61 9.48
CA ARG A 44 -5.93 1.03 9.66
C ARG A 44 -6.80 -0.11 10.18
N LEU A 45 -6.53 -1.35 9.77
CA LEU A 45 -7.31 -2.53 10.14
C LEU A 45 -6.89 -3.16 11.47
N LEU A 46 -5.60 -3.08 11.82
CA LEU A 46 -5.03 -3.64 13.05
C LEU A 46 -5.11 -2.66 14.24
N LYS A 47 -5.89 -1.59 14.11
CA LYS A 47 -6.23 -0.66 15.18
C LYS A 47 -7.45 -1.18 15.93
#